data_AF-A0A5J6MZT3-F1
#
_entry.id   AF-A0A5J6MZT3-F1
#
_cell.length_a   1.000
_cell.length_b   1.000
_cell.length_c   1.000
_cell.angle_alpha   90.00
_cell.angle_beta   90.00
_cell.angle_gamma   90.00
#
_symmetry.space_group_name_H-M   'P 1'
#
loop_
_entity.id
_entity.type
_entity.pdbx_description
1 polymer ?
#
loop_
_entity_poly.entity_id
_entity_poly.type
_entity_poly.pdbx_seq_one_letter_code
_entity_poly.pdbx_strand_id
1 'polypeptide(L)'
;MRLVSPLFAVWVLFLPLAARADDPACGHRTDVIKELSERYKEAPVAVGLASNGSLLEVLSSNAGTTWTIIVTSPDGTSCLVAAGEDWQPTKAINKASGQAL
;
A
#
# COMPACT_ATOMS: atom_id res chain seq x y z
N MET A 1 -24.53 -27.89 55.23
CA MET A 1 -23.37 -27.90 54.31
C MET A 1 -23.85 -27.46 52.92
N ARG A 2 -23.89 -26.16 52.63
CA ARG A 2 -24.23 -25.66 51.29
C ARG A 2 -22.93 -25.46 50.53
N LEU A 3 -22.72 -26.28 49.51
CA LEU A 3 -21.59 -26.20 48.59
C LEU A 3 -21.60 -24.85 47.89
N VAL A 4 -20.66 -23.98 48.24
CA VAL A 4 -20.39 -22.75 47.50
C VAL A 4 -19.52 -23.17 46.30
N SER A 5 -20.16 -23.35 45.16
CA SER A 5 -19.49 -23.74 43.91
C SER A 5 -18.55 -22.60 43.47
N PRO A 6 -17.25 -22.86 43.21
CA PRO A 6 -16.31 -21.86 42.72
C PRO A 6 -16.47 -21.73 41.20
N LEU A 7 -17.68 -21.39 40.75
CA LEU A 7 -17.95 -20.94 39.39
C LEU A 7 -18.04 -19.41 39.38
N PHE A 8 -17.10 -18.76 40.06
CA PHE A 8 -16.98 -17.31 40.05
C PHE A 8 -16.01 -16.90 38.95
N ALA A 9 -16.62 -16.49 37.84
CA ALA A 9 -16.18 -15.36 37.02
C ALA A 9 -14.71 -15.35 36.55
N VAL A 10 -14.42 -16.15 35.53
CA VAL A 10 -13.39 -15.76 34.55
C VAL A 10 -14.11 -15.45 33.23
N TRP A 11 -14.97 -14.43 33.27
CA TRP A 11 -15.32 -13.66 32.08
C TRP A 11 -14.10 -12.78 31.77
N VAL A 12 -13.11 -13.35 31.09
CA VAL A 12 -12.07 -12.54 30.46
C VAL A 12 -12.80 -11.65 29.46
N LEU A 13 -12.85 -10.35 29.77
CA LEU A 13 -13.21 -9.30 28.84
C LEU A 13 -12.34 -9.47 27.60
N PHE A 14 -12.89 -10.09 26.55
CA PHE A 14 -12.38 -9.94 25.19
C PHE A 14 -12.65 -8.50 24.77
N LEU A 15 -11.78 -7.59 25.21
CA LEU A 15 -11.73 -6.23 24.67
C LEU A 15 -11.27 -6.36 23.22
N PRO A 16 -12.07 -5.92 22.24
CA PRO A 16 -11.61 -5.88 20.86
C PRO A 16 -10.46 -4.89 20.80
N LEU A 17 -9.25 -5.38 20.54
CA LEU A 17 -8.14 -4.51 20.19
C LEU A 17 -8.48 -3.93 18.82
N ALA A 18 -8.99 -2.69 18.80
CA ALA A 18 -9.21 -1.98 17.57
C ALA A 18 -7.86 -1.88 16.85
N ALA A 19 -7.74 -2.56 15.71
CA ALA A 19 -6.58 -2.42 14.85
C ALA A 19 -6.55 -0.97 14.37
N ARG A 20 -5.49 -0.24 14.73
CA ARG A 20 -5.21 1.07 14.15
C ARG A 20 -4.69 0.81 12.75
N ALA A 21 -5.47 1.20 11.73
CA ALA A 21 -4.89 1.39 10.42
C ALA A 21 -3.99 2.63 10.54
N ASP A 22 -2.70 2.48 10.28
CA ASP A 22 -1.82 3.64 10.15
C ASP A 22 -2.35 4.47 8.99
N ASP A 23 -2.58 5.76 9.22
CA ASP A 23 -2.93 6.67 8.15
C ASP A 23 -1.83 6.60 7.09
N PRO A 24 -2.17 6.44 5.81
CA PRO A 24 -1.17 6.31 4.78
C PRO A 24 -0.29 7.56 4.75
N ALA A 25 1.02 7.36 4.64
CA ALA A 25 1.95 8.48 4.51
C ALA A 25 1.67 9.20 3.18
N CYS A 26 1.25 10.47 3.26
CA CYS A 26 0.87 11.28 2.12
C CYS A 26 1.70 12.57 2.01
N GLY A 27 1.85 13.09 0.80
CA GLY A 27 2.48 14.38 0.52
C GLY A 27 2.20 14.82 -0.92
N HIS A 28 2.77 15.96 -1.35
CA HIS A 28 2.72 16.31 -2.77
C HIS A 28 3.49 15.27 -3.60
N ARG A 29 2.92 14.85 -4.74
CA ARG A 29 3.51 13.81 -5.60
C ARG A 29 4.99 14.04 -5.91
N THR A 30 5.38 15.28 -6.20
CA THR A 30 6.78 15.63 -6.51
C THR A 30 7.73 15.35 -5.36
N ASP A 31 7.29 15.62 -4.13
CA ASP A 31 8.10 15.41 -2.93
C ASP A 31 8.22 13.92 -2.62
N VAL A 32 7.11 13.19 -2.75
CA VAL A 32 7.10 11.72 -2.58
C VAL A 32 8.03 11.04 -3.59
N ILE A 33 7.91 11.38 -4.88
CA ILE A 33 8.79 10.85 -5.93
C ILE A 33 10.26 11.19 -5.64
N LYS A 34 10.54 12.42 -5.21
CA LYS A 34 11.89 12.85 -4.88
C LYS A 34 12.48 12.05 -3.72
N GLU A 35 11.75 11.92 -2.62
CA GLU A 35 12.20 11.15 -1.45
C GLU A 35 12.45 9.67 -1.81
N LEU A 36 11.54 9.05 -2.57
CA LEU A 36 11.70 7.65 -3.02
C LEU A 36 12.92 7.47 -3.92
N SER A 37 13.13 8.40 -4.86
CA SER A 37 14.31 8.43 -5.73
C SER A 37 15.61 8.64 -4.95
N GLU A 38 15.64 9.58 -4.00
CA GLU A 38 16.85 9.91 -3.26
C GLU A 38 17.25 8.80 -2.28
N ARG A 39 16.28 8.26 -1.52
CA ARG A 39 16.53 7.26 -0.46
C ARG A 39 16.64 5.84 -0.98
N TYR A 40 15.72 5.43 -1.86
CA TYR A 40 15.57 4.02 -2.28
C TYR A 40 16.02 3.79 -3.73
N LYS A 41 16.39 4.85 -4.45
CA LYS A 41 16.71 4.80 -5.88
C LYS A 41 15.54 4.28 -6.73
N GLU A 42 14.32 4.48 -6.22
CA GLU A 42 13.10 4.08 -6.89
C GLU A 42 12.65 5.11 -7.90
N ALA A 43 12.18 4.64 -9.05
CA ALA A 43 11.55 5.47 -10.07
C ALA A 43 10.30 4.76 -10.60
N PRO A 44 9.30 5.48 -11.14
CA PRO A 44 8.10 4.86 -11.72
C PRO A 44 8.45 3.87 -12.84
N VAL A 45 8.01 2.63 -12.68
CA VAL A 45 8.15 1.54 -13.66
C VAL A 45 6.81 1.15 -14.31
N ALA A 46 5.68 1.51 -13.68
CA ALA A 46 4.35 1.38 -14.25
C ALA A 46 3.43 2.49 -13.73
N VAL A 47 2.49 2.92 -14.57
CA VAL A 47 1.51 3.97 -14.25
C VAL A 47 0.16 3.59 -14.86
N GLY A 48 -0.92 3.84 -14.12
CA GLY A 48 -2.30 3.70 -14.59
C GLY A 48 -3.20 4.81 -14.09
N LEU A 49 -4.11 5.28 -14.94
CA LEU A 49 -5.17 6.22 -14.55
C LEU A 49 -6.39 5.42 -14.08
N ALA A 50 -6.80 5.62 -12.83
CA ALA A 50 -8.01 5.04 -12.28
C ALA A 50 -9.26 5.80 -12.74
N SER A 51 -10.43 5.16 -12.68
CA SER A 51 -11.71 5.72 -13.12
C SER A 51 -12.14 6.97 -12.34
N ASN A 52 -11.62 7.17 -11.13
CA ASN A 52 -11.82 8.36 -10.31
C ASN A 52 -10.86 9.52 -10.64
N GLY A 53 -10.01 9.36 -11.65
CA GLY A 53 -9.01 10.35 -12.06
C GLY A 53 -7.70 10.31 -11.27
N SER A 54 -7.56 9.42 -10.29
CA SER A 54 -6.29 9.23 -9.57
C SER A 54 -5.27 8.48 -10.43
N LEU A 55 -4.00 8.77 -10.25
CA LEU A 55 -2.89 7.99 -10.81
C LEU A 55 -2.45 6.93 -9.81
N LEU A 56 -2.39 5.68 -10.24
CA LEU A 56 -1.69 4.61 -9.53
C LEU A 56 -0.33 4.43 -10.16
N GLU A 57 0.72 4.42 -9.34
CA GLU A 57 2.09 4.29 -9.81
C GLU A 57 2.81 3.22 -9.02
N VAL A 58 3.55 2.38 -9.74
CA VAL A 58 4.49 1.43 -9.16
C VAL A 58 5.88 1.98 -9.40
N LEU A 59 6.64 2.15 -8.33
CA LEU A 59 8.03 2.57 -8.35
C LEU A 59 8.92 1.41 -7.93
N SER A 60 10.08 1.28 -8.57
CA SER A 60 11.06 0.27 -8.20
C SER A 60 12.48 0.78 -8.43
N SER A 61 13.40 0.28 -7.61
CA SER A 61 14.84 0.45 -7.84
C SER A 61 15.25 -0.27 -9.13
N ASN A 62 16.34 0.18 -9.76
CA ASN A 62 16.82 -0.44 -11.00
C ASN A 62 17.12 -1.95 -10.86
N ALA A 63 17.51 -2.40 -9.66
CA ALA A 63 17.79 -3.81 -9.37
C ALA A 63 16.57 -4.59 -8.83
N GLY A 64 15.41 -3.93 -8.65
CA GLY A 64 14.24 -4.55 -8.05
C GLY A 64 14.36 -4.82 -6.54
N THR A 65 15.41 -4.33 -5.88
CA THR A 65 15.65 -4.60 -4.44
C THR A 65 14.59 -3.97 -3.56
N THR A 66 14.08 -2.80 -3.92
CA THR A 66 12.95 -2.14 -3.24
C THR A 66 11.89 -1.69 -4.24
N TRP A 67 10.66 -1.57 -3.75
CA TRP A 67 9.53 -1.01 -4.49
C TRP A 67 8.52 -0.31 -3.58
N THR A 68 7.80 0.63 -4.17
CA THR A 68 6.68 1.36 -3.54
C THR A 68 5.53 1.52 -4.52
N ILE A 69 4.30 1.40 -4.05
CA ILE A 69 3.10 1.77 -4.79
C ILE A 69 2.52 3.03 -4.17
N ILE A 70 2.23 4.02 -5.00
CA ILE A 70 1.57 5.27 -4.60
C ILE A 70 0.28 5.47 -5.39
N VAL A 71 -0.66 6.19 -4.78
CA VAL A 71 -1.86 6.71 -5.47
C VAL A 71 -1.88 8.23 -5.32
N THR A 72 -1.90 8.92 -6.46
CA THR A 72 -2.01 10.39 -6.53
C THR A 72 -3.42 10.80 -6.93
N SER A 73 -4.08 11.58 -6.10
CA SER A 73 -5.37 12.21 -6.39
C SER A 73 -5.24 13.39 -7.37
N PRO A 74 -6.32 13.82 -8.05
CA PRO A 74 -6.29 14.94 -9.00
C PRO A 74 -5.81 16.28 -8.42
N ASP A 75 -5.88 16.45 -7.10
CA ASP A 75 -5.37 17.60 -6.36
C ASP A 75 -3.82 17.58 -6.20
N GLY A 76 -3.16 16.51 -6.63
CA GLY A 76 -1.72 16.32 -6.54
C GLY A 76 -1.24 15.68 -5.23
N THR A 77 -2.16 15.31 -4.33
CA THR A 77 -1.84 14.57 -3.10
C THR A 77 -1.54 13.12 -3.44
N SER A 78 -0.35 12.63 -3.07
CA SER A 78 0.11 11.27 -3.29
C SER A 78 0.30 10.55 -1.97
N CYS A 79 -0.30 9.37 -1.84
CA CYS A 79 -0.21 8.54 -0.65
C CYS A 79 0.47 7.21 -0.96
N LEU A 80 1.34 6.74 -0.07
CA LEU A 80 1.90 5.39 -0.12
C LEU A 80 0.79 4.39 0.24
N VAL A 81 0.62 3.36 -0.59
CA VAL A 81 -0.38 2.30 -0.36
C VAL A 81 0.25 0.95 -0.05
N ALA A 82 1.46 0.70 -0.55
CA ALA A 82 2.24 -0.49 -0.25
C ALA A 82 3.73 -0.23 -0.54
N ALA A 83 4.61 -0.94 0.16
CA ALA A 83 6.05 -0.93 -0.10
C ALA A 83 6.66 -2.28 0.29
N GLY A 84 7.82 -2.60 -0.28
CA GLY A 84 8.52 -3.83 0.03
C GLY A 84 9.80 -4.01 -0.76
N GLU A 85 10.23 -5.27 -0.84
CA GLU A 85 11.48 -5.70 -1.48
C GLU A 85 11.19 -6.74 -2.56
N ASP A 86 12.22 -7.15 -3.29
CA ASP A 86 12.19 -8.23 -4.29
C ASP A 86 11.13 -8.04 -5.39
N TRP A 87 11.09 -6.86 -6.00
CA TRP A 87 10.28 -6.59 -7.17
C TRP A 87 10.73 -7.42 -8.37
N GLN A 88 9.82 -8.22 -8.94
CA GLN A 88 10.10 -9.09 -10.08
C GLN A 88 9.30 -8.66 -11.30
N PRO A 89 9.93 -8.52 -12.48
CA PRO A 89 9.19 -8.35 -13.71
C PRO A 89 8.40 -9.62 -14.02
N THR A 90 7.11 -9.44 -14.31
CA THR A 90 6.27 -10.53 -14.82
C THR A 90 6.36 -10.59 -16.34
N LYS A 91 5.91 -11.70 -16.92
CA LYS A 91 5.87 -11.88 -18.38
C LYS A 91 5.02 -10.75 -18.99
N ALA A 92 5.62 -9.95 -19.87
CA ALA A 92 4.91 -8.87 -20.53
C ALA A 92 3.68 -9.43 -21.28
N ILE A 93 2.54 -8.81 -21.04
CA ILE A 93 1.37 -8.96 -21.91
C ILE A 93 1.67 -8.23 -23.20
N ASN A 94 1.92 -8.99 -24.27
CA ASN A 94 2.14 -8.42 -25.59
C ASN A 94 0.90 -7.63 -26.00
N LYS A 95 1.08 -6.34 -26.30
CA LYS A 95 0.02 -5.43 -26.75
C LYS A 95 -0.37 -5.70 -28.21
N ALA A 96 -0.74 -6.94 -28.52
CA ALA A 96 -1.25 -7.35 -29.81
C ALA A 96 -2.44 -8.29 -29.60
N SER A 97 -3.62 -7.69 -29.42
CA SER A 97 -4.95 -8.16 -29.89
C SER A 97 -6.05 -7.32 -29.23
N GLY A 98 -6.47 -6.28 -29.96
CA GLY A 98 -7.72 -5.52 -29.83
C GLY A 98 -8.57 -5.63 -28.55
N GLN A 99 -8.36 -4.71 -27.62
CA GLN A 99 -9.43 -4.21 -26.75
C GLN A 99 -9.33 -2.69 -26.72
N ALA A 100 -10.06 -2.07 -27.66
CA ALA A 100 -10.54 -0.72 -27.48
C ALA A 100 -11.49 -0.75 -26.28
N LEU A 101 -11.25 0.13 -25.31
CA LEU A 101 -12.29 0.59 -24.40
C LEU A 101 -13.10 1.67 -25.12
#